data_AF-A0A3P1B8C6-F1
#
_entry.id   AF-A0A3P1B8C6-F1
#
_cell.length_a   1.000
_cell.length_b   1.000
_cell.length_c   1.000
_cell.angle_alpha   90.00
_cell.angle_beta   90.00
_cell.angle_gamma   90.00
#
_symmetry.space_group_name_H-M   'P 1'
#
loop_
_entity.id
_entity.type
_entity.pdbx_description
1 polymer ?
#
loop_
_entity_poly.entity_id
_entity_poly.type
_entity_poly.pdbx_seq_one_letter_code
_entity_poly.pdbx_strand_id
1 'polypeptide(L)'
;MSDLRKTTFVWQVGLWLLWSCGGKNTSSNVDSPGREKTAKTEVLETGANVLQNKAPLRAMSMYLDGFHFYNGNLKGQMEAHHYCTQLNEDLVQCLIFDGNGSDAKIMGVEYIVSERLFKTLPDEEKKLWHSHHHEVKSGSLIAPGLPLVAEHELMEKLVSTYGKTFHTWHTDRDLKLPIGAPMIMMGFTKDGQLADSLITHRDHRFQISTIEKRQNRADIPVPAVQPGANAWEQGEIRQLTISAEQQPVSGHHH
;
A
#
# COMPACT_ATOMS: atom_id res chain seq x y z
N MET A 1 -54.54 35.66 -32.61
CA MET A 1 -53.18 35.58 -33.18
C MET A 1 -52.19 35.76 -32.04
N SER A 2 -51.26 34.79 -31.88
CA SER A 2 -49.98 34.82 -31.12
C SER A 2 -50.02 35.20 -29.62
N ASP A 3 -49.38 34.54 -28.67
CA ASP A 3 -48.35 33.50 -28.72
C ASP A 3 -48.20 32.90 -27.31
N LEU A 4 -48.02 31.58 -27.23
CA LEU A 4 -47.86 30.83 -25.99
C LEU A 4 -46.34 30.66 -25.75
N ARG A 5 -45.71 31.54 -24.96
CA ARG A 5 -44.28 31.39 -24.63
C ARG A 5 -44.08 30.25 -23.61
N LYS A 6 -43.64 29.10 -24.13
CA LYS A 6 -43.09 27.98 -23.36
C LYS A 6 -41.74 28.40 -22.75
N THR A 7 -41.68 28.56 -21.44
CA THR A 7 -40.41 28.62 -20.70
C THR A 7 -39.87 27.21 -20.50
N THR A 8 -38.92 26.81 -21.33
CA THR A 8 -38.08 25.62 -21.13
C THR A 8 -37.10 25.87 -19.99
N PHE A 9 -37.31 25.21 -18.86
CA PHE A 9 -36.37 25.19 -17.74
C PHE A 9 -35.24 24.20 -18.08
N VAL A 10 -34.10 24.71 -18.53
CA VAL A 10 -32.90 23.91 -18.78
C VAL A 10 -32.24 23.64 -17.43
N TRP A 11 -32.34 22.40 -16.94
CA TRP A 11 -31.52 21.92 -15.83
C TRP A 11 -30.06 21.83 -16.29
N GLN A 12 -29.25 22.84 -15.98
CA GLN A 12 -27.81 22.71 -16.03
C GLN A 12 -27.36 21.85 -14.86
N VAL A 13 -27.16 20.55 -15.12
CA VAL A 13 -26.40 19.68 -14.21
C VAL A 13 -24.94 20.10 -14.31
N GLY A 14 -24.50 20.94 -13.37
CA GLY A 14 -23.10 21.29 -13.22
C GLY A 14 -22.29 20.06 -12.86
N LEU A 15 -21.45 19.58 -13.77
CA LEU A 15 -20.49 18.53 -13.53
C LEU A 15 -19.35 19.12 -12.68
N TRP A 16 -19.47 19.04 -11.36
CA TRP A 16 -18.37 19.35 -10.46
C TRP A 16 -17.29 18.29 -10.64
N LEU A 17 -16.21 18.64 -11.34
CA LEU A 17 -15.00 17.83 -11.41
C LEU A 17 -14.41 17.77 -9.99
N LEU A 18 -14.73 16.71 -9.25
CA LEU A 18 -14.02 16.33 -8.04
C LEU A 18 -12.57 16.07 -8.45
N TRP A 19 -11.71 17.06 -8.25
CA TRP A 19 -10.27 16.82 -8.27
C TRP A 19 -9.99 15.86 -7.12
N SER A 20 -9.55 14.64 -7.45
CA SER A 20 -9.05 13.71 -6.45
C SER A 20 -7.80 14.33 -5.82
N CYS A 21 -7.97 14.96 -4.67
CA CYS A 21 -6.85 15.41 -3.84
C CYS A 21 -6.17 14.16 -3.27
N GLY A 22 -4.86 13.99 -3.50
CA GLY A 22 -4.07 12.91 -2.91
C GLY A 22 -3.41 11.93 -3.89
N GLY A 23 -3.38 12.22 -5.19
CA GLY A 23 -2.61 11.44 -6.19
C GLY A 23 -1.48 12.25 -6.83
N LYS A 24 -0.44 11.55 -7.31
CA LYS A 24 0.72 12.10 -8.03
C LYS A 24 1.53 13.16 -7.28
N ASN A 25 1.54 13.11 -5.95
CA ASN A 25 2.30 14.03 -5.10
C ASN A 25 3.57 13.40 -4.51
N THR A 26 3.74 12.08 -4.59
CA THR A 26 5.01 11.40 -4.30
C THR A 26 5.60 10.85 -5.60
N SER A 27 6.76 11.38 -6.00
CA SER A 27 7.52 10.92 -7.16
C SER A 27 8.24 9.61 -6.88
N SER A 28 8.50 8.85 -7.95
CA SER A 28 9.40 7.69 -7.92
C SER A 28 10.79 8.09 -7.41
N ASN A 29 11.45 7.22 -6.66
CA ASN A 29 12.85 7.41 -6.23
C ASN A 29 13.85 7.03 -7.34
N VAL A 30 13.36 6.31 -8.36
CA VAL A 30 14.18 5.78 -9.44
C VAL A 30 13.77 6.34 -10.81
N ASP A 31 14.75 6.88 -11.52
CA ASP A 31 14.70 7.07 -12.97
C ASP A 31 15.11 5.76 -13.65
N SER A 32 14.16 5.10 -14.33
CA SER A 32 14.43 3.82 -14.99
C SER A 32 15.45 4.00 -16.13
N PRO A 33 16.51 3.18 -16.18
CA PRO A 33 17.48 3.23 -17.26
C PRO A 33 16.87 2.64 -18.53
N GLY A 34 17.29 3.15 -19.68
CA GLY A 34 16.79 2.69 -20.97
C GLY A 34 16.67 3.83 -21.96
N ARG A 35 16.16 3.52 -23.16
CA ARG A 35 15.77 4.54 -24.13
C ARG A 35 14.32 4.91 -23.89
N GLU A 36 13.97 6.16 -24.21
CA GLU A 36 12.59 6.62 -24.25
C GLU A 36 11.70 5.72 -25.10
N LYS A 37 10.40 5.69 -24.77
CA LYS A 37 9.41 4.98 -25.57
C LYS A 37 9.38 5.55 -26.98
N THR A 38 9.28 4.66 -27.96
CA THR A 38 9.05 5.09 -29.35
C THR A 38 7.58 5.43 -29.56
N ALA A 39 7.26 6.29 -30.53
CA ALA A 39 5.87 6.57 -30.91
C ALA A 39 5.08 5.28 -31.23
N LYS A 40 5.74 4.26 -31.79
CA LYS A 40 5.14 2.93 -32.01
C LYS A 40 4.71 2.28 -30.68
N THR A 41 5.56 2.33 -29.65
CA THR A 41 5.25 1.78 -28.33
C THR A 41 4.05 2.48 -27.71
N GLU A 42 4.00 3.82 -27.77
CA GLU A 42 2.89 4.61 -27.22
C GLU A 42 1.55 4.28 -27.90
N VAL A 43 1.55 4.14 -29.23
CA VAL A 43 0.37 3.74 -30.00
C VAL A 43 -0.10 2.33 -29.62
N LEU A 44 0.84 1.38 -29.46
CA LEU A 44 0.51 0.02 -29.04
C LEU A 44 -0.07 -0.01 -27.62
N GLU A 45 0.52 0.72 -26.68
CA GLU A 45 0.00 0.83 -25.31
C GLU A 45 -1.39 1.48 -25.28
N THR A 46 -1.62 2.51 -26.08
CA THR A 46 -2.94 3.16 -26.22
C THR A 46 -3.98 2.17 -26.75
N GLY A 47 -3.64 1.42 -27.80
CA GLY A 47 -4.51 0.37 -28.34
C GLY A 47 -4.83 -0.71 -27.29
N ALA A 48 -3.83 -1.18 -26.54
CA ALA A 48 -4.02 -2.13 -25.46
C ALA A 48 -4.89 -1.56 -24.32
N ASN A 49 -4.73 -0.29 -23.96
CA ASN A 49 -5.54 0.39 -22.96
C ASN A 49 -7.03 0.42 -23.32
N VAL A 50 -7.35 0.53 -24.61
CA VAL A 50 -8.73 0.56 -25.11
C VAL A 50 -9.30 -0.85 -25.29
N LEU A 51 -8.50 -1.79 -25.82
CA LEU A 51 -8.99 -3.10 -26.27
C LEU A 51 -8.94 -4.18 -25.20
N GLN A 52 -8.00 -4.12 -24.26
CA GLN A 52 -7.80 -5.18 -23.28
C GLN A 52 -8.53 -4.88 -21.96
N ASN A 53 -9.25 -5.88 -21.46
CA ASN A 53 -9.87 -5.79 -20.14
C ASN A 53 -8.83 -5.99 -19.04
N LYS A 54 -8.69 -4.99 -18.16
CA LYS A 54 -7.77 -5.00 -17.00
C LYS A 54 -8.53 -5.14 -15.68
N ALA A 55 -9.47 -6.08 -15.63
CA ALA A 55 -10.33 -6.27 -14.45
C ALA A 55 -9.54 -6.39 -13.13
N PRO A 56 -8.43 -7.15 -13.02
CA PRO A 56 -7.69 -7.24 -11.77
C PRO A 56 -7.09 -5.90 -11.31
N LEU A 57 -6.53 -5.12 -12.23
CA LEU A 57 -5.94 -3.81 -11.92
C LEU A 57 -7.01 -2.79 -11.51
N ARG A 58 -8.22 -2.86 -12.11
CA ARG A 58 -9.35 -2.00 -11.74
C ARG A 58 -10.01 -2.39 -10.43
N ALA A 59 -9.81 -3.61 -9.95
CA ALA A 59 -10.35 -4.07 -8.67
C ALA A 59 -9.56 -3.53 -7.45
N MET A 60 -8.33 -3.06 -7.65
CA MET A 60 -7.53 -2.40 -6.62
C MET A 60 -8.17 -1.05 -6.29
N SER A 61 -8.97 -1.03 -5.24
CA SER A 61 -9.91 0.04 -4.90
C SER A 61 -9.58 0.76 -3.61
N MET A 62 -8.68 0.20 -2.79
CA MET A 62 -8.18 0.84 -1.59
C MET A 62 -6.76 1.33 -1.84
N TYR A 63 -6.50 2.60 -1.55
CA TYR A 63 -5.17 3.19 -1.56
C TYR A 63 -4.76 3.53 -0.13
N LEU A 64 -3.67 2.94 0.33
CA LEU A 64 -3.06 3.21 1.63
C LEU A 64 -1.64 3.75 1.42
N ASP A 65 -1.23 4.62 2.33
CA ASP A 65 0.11 5.16 2.41
C ASP A 65 0.66 4.90 3.81
N GLY A 66 1.79 4.20 3.87
CA GLY A 66 2.44 3.81 5.11
C GLY A 66 3.95 3.73 4.95
N PHE A 67 4.60 3.07 5.90
CA PHE A 67 6.06 2.96 5.91
C PHE A 67 6.48 1.55 6.25
N HIS A 68 7.54 1.08 5.63
CA HIS A 68 8.15 -0.20 5.95
C HIS A 68 9.59 -0.01 6.40
N PHE A 69 10.16 -1.04 7.01
CA PHE A 69 11.59 -1.20 7.13
C PHE A 69 12.03 -2.64 6.80
N TYR A 70 13.29 -2.81 6.41
CA TYR A 70 13.84 -4.14 6.12
C TYR A 70 13.86 -4.99 7.39
N ASN A 71 13.30 -6.21 7.37
CA ASN A 71 13.33 -7.08 8.55
C ASN A 71 14.75 -7.26 9.10
N GLY A 72 14.96 -6.90 10.37
CA GLY A 72 16.28 -6.91 11.02
C GLY A 72 17.17 -5.68 10.80
N ASN A 73 16.74 -4.69 10.01
CA ASN A 73 17.45 -3.43 9.79
C ASN A 73 16.50 -2.23 9.89
N LEU A 74 16.22 -1.81 11.13
CA LEU A 74 15.32 -0.68 11.42
C LEU A 74 15.78 0.65 10.82
N LYS A 75 17.05 0.81 10.43
CA LYS A 75 17.54 2.04 9.80
C LYS A 75 17.21 2.14 8.31
N GLY A 76 16.94 1.01 7.64
CA GLY A 76 16.50 1.02 6.26
C GLY A 76 14.98 1.14 6.21
N GLN A 77 14.49 2.39 6.21
CA GLN A 77 13.06 2.74 6.24
C GLN A 77 12.66 3.40 4.93
N MET A 78 11.42 3.21 4.50
CA MET A 78 10.90 3.75 3.26
C MET A 78 9.39 3.96 3.36
N GLU A 79 8.89 4.90 2.57
CA GLU A 79 7.45 5.05 2.32
C GLU A 79 6.99 3.97 1.34
N ALA A 80 5.76 3.51 1.53
CA ALA A 80 5.16 2.45 0.75
C ALA A 80 3.72 2.83 0.38
N HIS A 81 3.43 2.82 -0.91
CA HIS A 81 2.10 3.13 -1.44
C HIS A 81 1.39 1.86 -1.87
N HIS A 82 0.37 1.46 -1.11
CA HIS A 82 -0.35 0.20 -1.29
C HIS A 82 -1.63 0.40 -2.09
N TYR A 83 -1.76 -0.32 -3.19
CA TYR A 83 -2.97 -0.41 -3.98
C TYR A 83 -3.58 -1.79 -3.82
N CYS A 84 -4.69 -1.85 -3.09
CA CYS A 84 -5.19 -3.07 -2.50
C CYS A 84 -6.57 -3.48 -3.03
N THR A 85 -6.78 -4.79 -3.08
CA THR A 85 -8.08 -5.43 -3.32
C THR A 85 -8.47 -6.23 -2.10
N GLN A 86 -9.63 -5.94 -1.51
CA GLN A 86 -10.28 -6.82 -0.54
C GLN A 86 -10.80 -8.05 -1.28
N LEU A 87 -10.22 -9.23 -1.03
CA LEU A 87 -10.61 -10.47 -1.71
C LEU A 87 -11.85 -11.11 -1.05
N ASN A 88 -11.92 -11.00 0.27
CA ASN A 88 -13.04 -11.36 1.14
C ASN A 88 -12.86 -10.62 2.48
N GLU A 89 -13.76 -10.78 3.45
CA GLU A 89 -13.69 -10.06 4.75
C GLU A 89 -12.40 -10.26 5.55
N ASP A 90 -11.63 -11.32 5.29
CA ASP A 90 -10.45 -11.68 6.07
C ASP A 90 -9.13 -11.60 5.31
N LEU A 91 -9.15 -11.30 4.01
CA LEU A 91 -7.95 -11.32 3.16
C LEU A 91 -7.93 -10.13 2.18
N VAL A 92 -6.82 -9.40 2.21
CA VAL A 92 -6.48 -8.33 1.28
C VAL A 92 -5.18 -8.69 0.58
N GLN A 93 -5.05 -8.31 -0.69
CA GLN A 93 -3.78 -8.32 -1.41
C GLN A 93 -3.49 -6.92 -1.95
N CYS A 94 -2.22 -6.53 -1.96
CA CYS A 94 -1.78 -5.21 -2.37
C CYS A 94 -0.58 -5.30 -3.33
N LEU A 95 -0.56 -4.42 -4.32
CA LEU A 95 0.66 -4.02 -5.00
C LEU A 95 1.24 -2.78 -4.32
N ILE A 96 2.55 -2.76 -4.11
CA ILE A 96 3.24 -1.66 -3.44
C ILE A 96 4.11 -0.92 -4.46
N PHE A 97 4.06 0.41 -4.39
CA PHE A 97 4.82 1.32 -5.25
C PHE A 97 5.68 2.30 -4.44
N ASP A 98 6.71 2.83 -5.09
CA ASP A 98 7.64 3.83 -4.52
C ASP A 98 7.17 5.28 -4.66
N GLY A 99 6.01 5.47 -5.28
CA GLY A 99 5.32 6.73 -5.44
C GLY A 99 3.85 6.48 -5.78
N ASN A 100 3.10 7.56 -5.97
CA ASN A 100 1.71 7.51 -6.44
C ASN A 100 1.51 8.26 -7.77
N GLY A 101 2.61 8.52 -8.47
CA GLY A 101 2.66 8.96 -9.85
C GLY A 101 2.40 7.81 -10.84
N SER A 102 2.04 8.15 -12.08
CA SER A 102 1.84 7.15 -13.16
C SER A 102 3.14 6.46 -13.60
N ASP A 103 4.27 7.01 -13.19
CA ASP A 103 5.63 6.53 -13.44
C ASP A 103 6.23 5.77 -12.23
N ALA A 104 5.49 5.62 -11.14
CA ALA A 104 5.94 4.89 -9.95
C ALA A 104 6.35 3.45 -10.27
N LYS A 105 7.36 2.94 -9.57
CA LYS A 105 7.87 1.59 -9.74
C LYS A 105 7.22 0.66 -8.74
N ILE A 106 6.91 -0.55 -9.19
CA ILE A 106 6.46 -1.63 -8.32
C ILE A 106 7.62 -2.00 -7.41
N MET A 107 7.45 -1.81 -6.11
CA MET A 107 8.40 -2.21 -5.09
C MET A 107 8.14 -3.63 -4.61
N GLY A 108 6.88 -4.07 -4.59
CA GLY A 108 6.56 -5.33 -3.92
C GLY A 108 5.08 -5.65 -3.87
N VAL A 109 4.78 -6.62 -3.00
CA VAL A 109 3.42 -7.06 -2.68
C VAL A 109 3.24 -7.19 -1.18
N GLU A 110 2.01 -7.05 -0.75
CA GLU A 110 1.61 -7.36 0.62
C GLU A 110 0.31 -8.16 0.64
N TYR A 111 0.25 -9.09 1.58
CA TYR A 111 -0.98 -9.78 1.96
C TYR A 111 -1.35 -9.39 3.36
N ILE A 112 -2.61 -9.00 3.56
CA ILE A 112 -3.13 -8.62 4.86
C ILE A 112 -4.20 -9.64 5.25
N VAL A 113 -4.10 -10.18 6.46
CA VAL A 113 -5.08 -11.13 6.99
C VAL A 113 -5.69 -10.62 8.28
N SER A 114 -6.94 -11.02 8.52
CA SER A 114 -7.58 -10.83 9.82
C SER A 114 -6.85 -11.61 10.92
N GLU A 115 -7.02 -11.18 12.18
CA GLU A 115 -6.56 -11.92 13.35
C GLU A 115 -7.04 -13.38 13.33
N ARG A 116 -8.27 -13.62 12.84
CA ARG A 116 -8.87 -14.96 12.73
C ARG A 116 -8.03 -15.88 11.85
N LEU A 117 -7.63 -15.43 10.66
CA LEU A 117 -6.76 -16.20 9.77
C LEU A 117 -5.33 -16.27 10.28
N PHE A 118 -4.81 -15.19 10.86
CA PHE A 118 -3.46 -15.17 11.43
C PHE A 118 -3.26 -16.27 12.48
N LYS A 119 -4.25 -16.47 13.37
CA LYS A 119 -4.23 -17.53 14.40
C LYS A 119 -4.08 -18.94 13.81
N THR A 120 -4.50 -19.16 12.57
CA THR A 120 -4.43 -20.47 11.88
C THR A 120 -3.10 -20.74 11.19
N LEU A 121 -2.24 -19.73 11.06
CA LEU A 121 -0.95 -19.87 10.38
C LEU A 121 -0.01 -20.78 11.19
N PRO A 122 0.86 -21.56 10.52
CA PRO A 122 1.97 -22.25 11.18
C PRO A 122 2.88 -21.28 11.93
N ASP A 123 3.51 -21.72 13.01
CA ASP A 123 4.28 -20.81 13.87
C ASP A 123 5.51 -20.21 13.17
N GLU A 124 6.20 -20.94 12.28
CA GLU A 124 7.28 -20.35 11.47
C GLU A 124 6.76 -19.37 10.42
N GLU A 125 5.54 -19.57 9.92
CA GLU A 125 4.93 -18.65 8.96
C GLU A 125 4.59 -17.32 9.65
N LYS A 126 4.04 -17.34 10.87
CA LYS A 126 3.72 -16.13 11.65
C LYS A 126 4.89 -15.17 11.80
N LYS A 127 6.12 -15.69 11.88
CA LYS A 127 7.36 -14.90 12.03
C LYS A 127 7.68 -14.01 10.83
N LEU A 128 7.00 -14.22 9.71
CA LEU A 128 7.12 -13.42 8.49
C LEU A 128 6.14 -12.22 8.47
N TRP A 129 5.29 -12.08 9.49
CA TRP A 129 4.21 -11.10 9.54
C TRP A 129 4.44 -10.04 10.61
N HIS A 130 3.93 -8.84 10.36
CA HIS A 130 3.83 -7.77 11.34
C HIS A 130 2.38 -7.39 11.61
N SER A 131 2.12 -6.78 12.75
CA SER A 131 0.78 -6.30 13.15
C SER A 131 0.59 -4.83 12.79
N HIS A 132 -0.60 -4.44 12.29
CA HIS A 132 -0.87 -3.05 11.88
C HIS A 132 -1.32 -2.10 13.00
N HIS A 133 -1.56 -2.62 14.21
CA HIS A 133 -2.14 -1.86 15.32
C HIS A 133 -1.44 -0.52 15.57
N HIS A 134 -0.10 -0.51 15.58
CA HIS A 134 0.67 0.69 15.87
C HIS A 134 0.60 1.67 14.71
N GLU A 135 0.76 1.23 13.46
CA GLU A 135 0.74 2.10 12.28
C GLU A 135 -0.62 2.79 12.11
N VAL A 136 -1.69 2.06 12.42
CA VAL A 136 -3.04 2.62 12.47
C VAL A 136 -3.17 3.64 13.60
N LYS A 137 -2.80 3.28 14.83
CA LYS A 137 -3.02 4.15 16.01
C LYS A 137 -2.08 5.35 16.07
N SER A 138 -0.89 5.24 15.47
CA SER A 138 0.09 6.33 15.43
C SER A 138 -0.27 7.43 14.45
N GLY A 139 -1.15 7.14 13.47
CA GLY A 139 -1.41 8.03 12.35
C GLY A 139 -0.41 7.87 11.20
N SER A 140 0.57 6.96 11.30
CA SER A 140 1.56 6.77 10.24
C SER A 140 0.95 6.12 9.00
N LEU A 141 -0.01 5.21 9.15
CA LEU A 141 -0.82 4.70 8.05
C LEU A 141 -1.97 5.66 7.74
N ILE A 142 -2.15 6.05 6.49
CA ILE A 142 -3.27 6.89 6.03
C ILE A 142 -3.96 6.29 4.81
N ALA A 143 -5.19 6.73 4.52
CA ALA A 143 -5.89 6.44 3.27
C ALA A 143 -6.15 7.75 2.50
N PRO A 144 -5.19 8.20 1.67
CA PRO A 144 -5.27 9.52 1.03
C PRO A 144 -6.54 9.71 0.19
N GLY A 145 -7.12 10.90 0.26
CA GLY A 145 -8.31 11.27 -0.52
C GLY A 145 -9.64 10.74 0.03
N LEU A 146 -9.64 9.85 1.04
CA LEU A 146 -10.87 9.44 1.69
C LEU A 146 -11.38 10.51 2.67
N PRO A 147 -12.71 10.72 2.76
CA PRO A 147 -13.31 11.50 3.84
C PRO A 147 -12.98 10.89 5.21
N LEU A 148 -12.84 11.74 6.23
CA LEU A 148 -12.41 11.33 7.58
C LEU A 148 -13.22 10.16 8.15
N VAL A 149 -14.55 10.16 7.99
CA VAL A 149 -15.43 9.07 8.47
C VAL A 149 -15.11 7.75 7.78
N ALA A 150 -14.91 7.78 6.46
CA ALA A 150 -14.60 6.56 5.70
C ALA A 150 -13.19 6.03 6.01
N GLU A 151 -12.22 6.92 6.19
CA GLU A 151 -10.88 6.53 6.63
C GLU A 151 -10.91 5.96 8.05
N HIS A 152 -11.66 6.56 8.98
CA HIS A 152 -11.78 6.05 10.36
C HIS A 152 -12.32 4.62 10.38
N GLU A 153 -13.42 4.35 9.68
CA GLU A 153 -14.00 3.01 9.53
C GLU A 153 -13.00 2.00 8.92
N LEU A 154 -12.23 2.43 7.92
CA LEU A 154 -11.18 1.60 7.34
C LEU A 154 -10.08 1.28 8.36
N MET A 155 -9.67 2.27 9.15
CA MET A 155 -8.65 2.12 10.18
C MET A 155 -9.12 1.21 11.32
N GLU A 156 -10.40 1.28 11.70
CA GLU A 156 -10.99 0.36 12.68
C GLU A 156 -10.93 -1.10 12.20
N LYS A 157 -11.12 -1.34 10.89
CA LYS A 157 -10.93 -2.68 10.31
C LYS A 157 -9.46 -3.12 10.31
N LEU A 158 -8.55 -2.22 9.96
CA LEU A 158 -7.14 -2.56 9.78
C LEU A 158 -6.38 -2.74 11.10
N VAL A 159 -6.81 -2.11 12.20
CA VAL A 159 -6.07 -2.10 13.48
C VAL A 159 -5.75 -3.51 14.00
N SER A 160 -6.62 -4.49 13.76
CA SER A 160 -6.49 -5.89 14.20
C SER A 160 -5.95 -6.84 13.13
N THR A 161 -5.38 -6.31 12.06
CA THR A 161 -4.87 -7.12 10.94
C THR A 161 -3.35 -7.31 10.98
N TYR A 162 -2.88 -8.27 10.18
CA TYR A 162 -1.48 -8.65 10.08
C TYR A 162 -1.04 -8.60 8.62
N GLY A 163 0.10 -7.98 8.35
CA GLY A 163 0.69 -7.82 7.02
C GLY A 163 1.91 -8.73 6.82
N LYS A 164 2.00 -9.37 5.65
CA LYS A 164 3.20 -10.05 5.16
C LYS A 164 3.62 -9.39 3.85
N THR A 165 4.78 -8.73 3.91
CA THR A 165 5.23 -7.84 2.85
C THR A 165 6.56 -8.30 2.29
N PHE A 166 6.64 -8.37 0.96
CA PHE A 166 7.88 -8.61 0.24
C PHE A 166 8.16 -7.48 -0.72
N HIS A 167 9.31 -6.82 -0.57
CA HIS A 167 9.83 -5.91 -1.58
C HIS A 167 10.78 -6.64 -2.52
N THR A 168 10.53 -6.55 -3.82
CA THR A 168 11.34 -7.10 -4.91
C THR A 168 12.21 -6.02 -5.58
N TRP A 169 11.89 -4.75 -5.39
CA TRP A 169 12.71 -3.62 -5.84
C TRP A 169 12.93 -2.62 -4.70
N HIS A 170 14.20 -2.48 -4.33
CA HIS A 170 14.70 -1.62 -3.24
C HIS A 170 15.03 -0.21 -3.74
N THR A 171 14.00 0.52 -4.19
CA THR A 171 14.12 1.87 -4.81
C THR A 171 14.58 2.96 -3.84
N ASP A 172 14.54 2.70 -2.53
CA ASP A 172 15.13 3.55 -1.49
C ASP A 172 16.67 3.56 -1.52
N ARG A 173 17.28 2.67 -2.31
CA ARG A 173 18.73 2.55 -2.50
C ARG A 173 19.13 3.08 -3.87
N ASP A 174 20.44 3.21 -4.10
CA ASP A 174 21.01 3.59 -5.41
C ASP A 174 20.95 2.42 -6.41
N LEU A 175 19.73 1.91 -6.67
CA LEU A 175 19.43 0.76 -7.51
C LEU A 175 18.43 1.14 -8.61
N LYS A 176 18.97 1.34 -9.81
CA LYS A 176 18.19 1.72 -10.99
C LYS A 176 17.38 0.57 -11.60
N LEU A 177 17.60 -0.66 -11.16
CA LEU A 177 16.93 -1.88 -11.62
C LEU A 177 16.55 -2.76 -10.41
N PRO A 178 15.52 -3.62 -10.52
CA PRO A 178 15.11 -4.55 -9.46
C PRO A 178 16.09 -5.72 -9.33
N ILE A 179 17.27 -5.44 -8.78
CA ILE A 179 18.34 -6.43 -8.58
C ILE A 179 18.42 -6.88 -7.12
N GLY A 180 18.81 -8.14 -6.93
CA GLY A 180 18.94 -8.75 -5.60
C GLY A 180 17.74 -9.64 -5.25
N ALA A 181 17.78 -10.17 -4.03
CA ALA A 181 16.69 -11.00 -3.52
C ALA A 181 15.48 -10.16 -3.11
N PRO A 182 14.26 -10.69 -3.23
CA PRO A 182 13.12 -10.15 -2.52
C PRO A 182 13.39 -10.15 -1.01
N MET A 183 12.97 -9.09 -0.32
CA MET A 183 13.19 -8.91 1.11
C MET A 183 11.87 -8.83 1.84
N ILE A 184 11.76 -9.53 2.97
CA ILE A 184 10.70 -9.37 3.94
C ILE A 184 10.82 -8.01 4.59
N MET A 185 9.70 -7.30 4.61
CA MET A 185 9.55 -5.98 5.19
C MET A 185 8.64 -6.05 6.41
N MET A 186 8.86 -5.14 7.35
CA MET A 186 8.12 -5.06 8.61
C MET A 186 7.56 -3.66 8.82
N GLY A 187 6.42 -3.60 9.51
CA GLY A 187 5.82 -2.37 10.01
C GLY A 187 6.31 -2.01 11.42
N PHE A 188 6.12 -0.75 11.79
CA PHE A 188 6.56 -0.20 13.07
C PHE A 188 5.61 -0.58 14.20
N THR A 189 6.13 -0.77 15.40
CA THR A 189 5.38 -1.29 16.56
C THR A 189 5.31 -0.32 17.74
N LYS A 190 6.13 0.74 17.75
CA LYS A 190 6.11 1.78 18.80
C LYS A 190 6.71 3.10 18.33
N ASP A 191 6.40 4.14 19.09
CA ASP A 191 6.93 5.49 18.90
C ASP A 191 8.47 5.51 18.98
N GLY A 192 9.08 6.39 18.18
CA GLY A 192 10.53 6.57 18.10
C GLY A 192 11.26 5.57 17.21
N GLN A 193 10.56 4.62 16.56
CA GLN A 193 11.15 3.73 15.58
C GLN A 193 11.17 4.33 14.16
N LEU A 194 10.07 4.92 13.72
CA LEU A 194 9.95 5.58 12.41
C LEU A 194 10.64 6.95 12.46
N ALA A 195 11.42 7.27 11.42
CA ALA A 195 12.14 8.54 11.34
C ALA A 195 11.20 9.73 11.15
N ASP A 196 11.32 10.75 12.02
CA ASP A 196 10.48 11.95 11.98
C ASP A 196 10.52 12.68 10.63
N SER A 197 11.65 12.61 9.93
CA SER A 197 11.80 13.22 8.60
C SER A 197 10.91 12.56 7.54
N LEU A 198 10.73 11.24 7.59
CA LEU A 198 9.83 10.51 6.68
C LEU A 198 8.38 10.95 6.89
N ILE A 199 7.95 11.00 8.16
CA ILE A 199 6.60 11.46 8.52
C ILE A 199 6.40 12.91 8.07
N THR A 200 7.34 13.80 8.40
CA THR A 200 7.24 15.23 8.08
C THR A 200 7.16 15.46 6.56
N HIS A 201 7.98 14.75 5.77
CA HIS A 201 7.94 14.86 4.32
C HIS A 201 6.62 14.35 3.74
N ARG A 202 6.11 13.20 4.23
CA ARG A 202 4.81 12.66 3.82
C ARG A 202 3.68 13.63 4.16
N ASP A 203 3.61 14.09 5.40
CA ASP A 203 2.59 15.01 5.89
C ASP A 203 2.55 16.29 5.05
N HIS A 204 3.72 16.84 4.70
CA HIS A 204 3.82 17.98 3.80
C HIS A 204 3.27 17.68 2.39
N ARG A 205 3.65 16.56 1.77
CA ARG A 205 3.18 16.21 0.41
C ARG A 205 1.68 15.94 0.36
N PHE A 206 1.13 15.31 1.40
CA PHE A 206 -0.30 14.98 1.49
C PHE A 206 -1.16 16.08 2.12
N GLN A 207 -0.55 17.12 2.69
CA GLN A 207 -1.23 18.21 3.40
C GLN A 207 -2.10 17.69 4.55
N ILE A 208 -1.54 16.78 5.35
CA ILE A 208 -2.20 16.17 6.52
C ILE A 208 -1.35 16.34 7.78
N SER A 209 -1.94 16.05 8.94
CA SER A 209 -1.25 16.00 10.24
C SER A 209 -1.34 14.60 10.84
N THR A 210 -0.20 13.92 10.99
CA THR A 210 -0.12 12.61 11.64
C THR A 210 -0.65 12.66 13.09
N ILE A 211 -0.40 13.76 13.80
CA ILE A 211 -0.90 13.96 15.17
C ILE A 211 -2.43 14.06 15.18
N GLU A 212 -3.03 14.76 14.22
CA GLU A 212 -4.47 14.85 14.09
C GLU A 212 -5.09 13.50 13.71
N LYS A 213 -4.46 12.74 12.80
CA LYS A 213 -4.87 11.36 12.48
C LYS A 213 -4.85 10.47 13.73
N ARG A 214 -3.80 10.55 14.55
CA ARG A 214 -3.72 9.84 15.85
C ARG A 214 -4.86 10.23 16.79
N GLN A 215 -5.14 11.53 16.92
CA GLN A 215 -6.23 12.03 17.78
C GLN A 215 -7.60 11.54 17.31
N ASN A 216 -7.86 11.60 16.01
CA ASN A 216 -9.12 11.15 15.41
C ASN A 216 -9.35 9.64 15.57
N ARG A 217 -8.31 8.87 15.81
CA ARG A 217 -8.37 7.41 16.01
C ARG A 217 -8.31 7.02 17.48
N ALA A 218 -8.38 7.97 18.43
CA ALA A 218 -8.18 7.71 19.85
C ALA A 218 -9.19 6.71 20.43
N ASP A 219 -10.42 6.71 19.91
CA ASP A 219 -11.55 5.86 20.28
C ASP A 219 -11.41 4.39 19.79
N ILE A 220 -10.66 4.14 18.71
CA ILE A 220 -10.45 2.79 18.17
C ILE A 220 -9.72 1.92 19.22
N PRO A 221 -10.27 0.78 19.66
CA PRO A 221 -9.61 -0.10 20.62
C PRO A 221 -8.26 -0.62 20.10
N VAL A 222 -7.25 -0.69 20.97
CA VAL A 222 -5.96 -1.30 20.63
C VAL A 222 -6.07 -2.81 20.87
N PRO A 223 -5.89 -3.66 19.84
CA PRO A 223 -5.96 -5.10 20.01
C PRO A 223 -4.72 -5.64 20.73
N ALA A 224 -4.87 -6.78 21.41
CA ALA A 224 -3.72 -7.56 21.86
C ALA A 224 -3.05 -8.23 20.66
N VAL A 225 -1.76 -7.97 20.46
CA VAL A 225 -1.01 -8.58 19.37
C VAL A 225 -0.88 -10.09 19.60
N GLN A 226 -1.30 -10.88 18.61
CA GLN A 226 -1.17 -12.33 18.62
C GLN A 226 0.31 -12.78 18.64
N PRO A 227 0.64 -13.82 19.42
CA PRO A 227 1.98 -14.37 19.47
C PRO A 227 2.50 -14.80 18.09
N GLY A 228 3.81 -14.62 17.87
CA GLY A 228 4.49 -14.97 16.63
C GLY A 228 4.53 -13.85 15.59
N ALA A 229 3.64 -12.85 15.66
CA ALA A 229 3.78 -11.62 14.90
C ALA A 229 4.95 -10.78 15.44
N ASN A 230 5.50 -9.90 14.60
CA ASN A 230 6.60 -9.00 14.98
C ASN A 230 7.83 -9.74 15.55
N ALA A 231 8.09 -10.98 15.11
CA ALA A 231 9.13 -11.85 15.66
C ALA A 231 10.54 -11.21 15.71
N TRP A 232 10.77 -10.23 14.84
CA TRP A 232 11.97 -9.40 14.80
C TRP A 232 12.25 -8.64 16.10
N GLU A 233 11.22 -8.29 16.89
CA GLU A 233 11.37 -7.63 18.18
C GLU A 233 12.08 -8.53 19.21
N GLN A 234 11.96 -9.85 19.04
CA GLN A 234 12.63 -10.85 19.87
C GLN A 234 13.95 -11.33 19.24
N GLY A 235 14.42 -10.67 18.16
CA GLY A 235 15.63 -11.06 17.44
C GLY A 235 15.44 -12.23 16.48
N GLU A 236 14.21 -12.74 16.31
CA GLU A 236 13.89 -13.79 15.33
C GLU A 236 13.71 -13.20 13.93
N ILE A 237 14.82 -12.73 13.36
CA ILE A 237 14.85 -12.16 12.02
C ILE A 237 14.74 -13.30 11.00
N ARG A 238 13.77 -13.20 10.09
CA ARG A 238 13.59 -14.11 8.96
C ARG A 238 13.80 -13.35 7.66
N GLN A 239 14.47 -13.97 6.71
CA GLN A 239 14.68 -13.40 5.39
C GLN A 239 14.65 -14.50 4.33
N LEU A 240 14.29 -14.13 3.10
CA LEU A 240 14.35 -15.02 1.95
C LEU A 240 15.81 -15.24 1.54
N THR A 241 16.13 -16.49 1.19
CA THR A 241 17.43 -16.87 0.67
C THR A 241 17.31 -17.31 -0.78
N ILE A 242 18.21 -16.82 -1.63
CA ILE A 242 18.40 -17.37 -2.97
C ILE A 242 19.32 -18.58 -2.81
N SER A 243 18.81 -19.77 -3.10
CA SER A 243 19.57 -21.03 -3.02
C SER A 243 19.84 -21.60 -4.41
N ALA A 244 20.97 -22.30 -4.55
CA ALA A 244 21.26 -23.14 -5.72
C ALA A 244 20.52 -24.49 -5.66
N GLU A 245 20.00 -24.87 -4.48
CA GLU A 245 19.26 -26.11 -4.28
C GLU A 245 17.85 -25.97 -4.86
N GLN A 246 17.49 -26.85 -5.79
CA GLN A 246 16.12 -26.98 -6.27
C GLN A 246 15.32 -27.75 -5.22
N GLN A 247 14.40 -27.09 -4.52
CA GLN A 247 13.40 -27.83 -3.76
C GLN A 247 12.46 -28.55 -4.73
N PRO A 248 12.15 -29.84 -4.50
CA PRO A 248 11.17 -30.53 -5.32
C PRO A 248 9.83 -29.81 -5.16
N VAL A 249 9.38 -29.14 -6.22
CA VAL A 249 8.02 -28.61 -6.28
C VAL A 249 7.11 -29.82 -6.16
N SER A 250 6.37 -29.94 -5.04
CA SER A 250 5.38 -30.98 -4.88
C SER A 250 4.42 -30.91 -6.06
N GLY A 251 4.34 -31.99 -6.83
CA GLY A 251 3.60 -32.00 -8.09
C GLY A 251 2.18 -31.50 -7.90
N HIS A 252 1.81 -30.47 -8.64
CA HIS A 252 0.42 -30.08 -8.80
C HIS A 252 -0.30 -31.23 -9.54
N HIS A 253 -1.06 -32.04 -8.80
CA HIS A 253 -2.09 -32.85 -9.41
C HIS A 253 -3.22 -31.90 -9.81
N HIS A 254 -3.38 -31.69 -11.12
CA HIS A 254 -4.57 -31.09 -11.72
C HIS A 254 -5.71 -32.09 -11.75
#